data_AF-A0A371D5V4-F1
#
_entry.id   AF-A0A371D5V4-F1
#
_cell.length_a   1.000
_cell.length_b   1.000
_cell.length_c   1.000
_cell.angle_alpha   90.00
_cell.angle_beta   90.00
_cell.angle_gamma   90.00
#
_symmetry.space_group_name_H-M   'P 1'
#
loop_
_entity.id
_entity.type
_entity.pdbx_description
1 polymer ?
#
loop_
_entity_poly.entity_id
_entity_poly.type
_entity_poly.pdbx_seq_one_letter_code
_entity_poly.pdbx_strand_id
1 'polypeptide(L)'
;MHVSVYWDIPARYCTVCRDVIITSRISTSDTDAALKGMTEACGLTYDNDIVTPIYVRSSDRYGYYLPELEDVKNAFKALKTKKDKIKYIRERHALVSHRQDNARKPSAWEYLLKQNAIAEEAAVVAERRAAIWAKLRDEGWGEDIDWMSSADRAYLSNMKVACRPSKLTERSWSLSRAAVVDFMEEVRVRRMKPQQAALFATRFNWLLRLFRSISTRSGLTTCKVMYSCPSLTV
;
A
#
# COMPACT_ATOMS: atom_id res chain seq x y z
N MET A 1 9.75 -21.33 5.18
CA MET A 1 10.46 -20.98 6.43
C MET A 1 10.95 -19.54 6.26
N HIS A 2 10.43 -18.59 7.04
CA HIS A 2 10.87 -17.19 6.96
C HIS A 2 12.17 -17.03 7.76
N VAL A 3 13.21 -16.46 7.15
CA VAL A 3 14.49 -16.17 7.79
C VAL A 3 14.60 -14.67 7.97
N SER A 4 14.82 -14.21 9.20
CA SER A 4 15.06 -12.80 9.48
C SER A 4 16.56 -12.54 9.54
N VAL A 5 17.00 -11.47 8.86
CA VAL A 5 18.36 -10.95 8.97
C VAL A 5 18.36 -9.90 10.08
N TYR A 6 19.27 -10.05 11.04
CA TYR A 6 19.56 -9.04 12.04
C TYR A 6 20.87 -8.37 11.63
N TRP A 7 20.86 -7.06 11.43
CA TRP A 7 22.08 -6.35 11.03
C TRP A 7 22.94 -5.98 12.24
N ASP A 8 22.30 -5.82 13.41
CA ASP A 8 22.96 -5.50 14.68
C ASP A 8 23.82 -6.64 15.22
N ILE A 9 23.46 -7.88 14.86
CA ILE A 9 24.23 -9.09 15.14
C ILE A 9 24.30 -9.83 13.81
N PRO A 10 25.48 -10.02 13.20
CA PRO A 10 25.65 -10.55 11.85
C PRO A 10 25.28 -12.05 11.78
N ALA A 11 24.00 -12.36 12.02
CA ALA A 11 23.45 -13.68 12.20
C ALA A 11 22.06 -13.74 11.58
N ARG A 12 21.68 -14.95 11.19
CA ARG A 12 20.36 -15.27 10.63
C ARG A 12 19.73 -16.36 11.47
N TYR A 13 18.50 -16.10 11.90
CA TYR A 13 17.73 -17.07 12.66
C TYR A 13 16.41 -17.35 11.95
N CYS A 14 16.00 -18.61 11.94
CA CYS A 14 14.61 -18.93 11.65
C CYS A 14 13.72 -18.48 12.82
N THR A 15 12.41 -18.40 12.60
CA THR A 15 11.47 -17.96 13.64
C THR A 15 11.59 -18.74 14.95
N VAL A 16 11.79 -20.07 14.88
CA VAL A 16 11.91 -20.92 16.07
C VAL A 16 13.21 -20.62 16.84
N CYS A 17 14.36 -20.64 16.16
CA CYS A 17 15.65 -20.33 16.80
C CYS A 17 15.70 -18.91 17.34
N ARG A 18 15.07 -17.96 16.64
CA ARG A 18 14.96 -16.57 17.07
C ARG A 18 14.27 -16.46 18.43
N ASP A 19 13.13 -17.13 18.59
CA ASP A 19 12.35 -17.03 19.84
C ASP A 19 13.07 -17.68 21.04
N VAL A 20 14.02 -18.58 20.77
CA VAL A 20 14.91 -19.18 21.77
C VAL A 20 16.08 -18.25 22.09
N ILE A 21 16.70 -17.64 21.09
CA ILE A 21 17.98 -16.92 21.20
C ILE A 21 17.79 -15.42 21.51
N ILE A 22 16.65 -14.86 21.13
CA ILE A 22 16.31 -13.45 21.38
C ILE A 22 15.17 -13.42 22.40
N THR A 23 15.45 -12.90 23.58
CA THR A 23 14.43 -12.81 24.62
C THR A 23 13.57 -11.57 24.44
N SER A 24 12.45 -11.74 23.75
CA SER A 24 11.33 -10.81 23.81
C SER A 24 10.42 -11.07 25.03
N ARG A 25 10.60 -12.22 25.72
CA ARG A 25 9.74 -12.71 26.81
C ARG A 25 10.30 -12.59 28.22
N ILE A 26 11.60 -12.35 28.41
CA ILE A 26 12.08 -12.01 29.75
C ILE A 26 11.43 -10.68 30.08
N SER A 27 10.72 -10.57 31.22
CA SER A 27 10.20 -9.28 31.67
C SER A 27 11.38 -8.33 31.64
N THR A 28 11.27 -7.30 30.79
CA THR A 28 12.33 -6.31 30.60
C THR A 28 12.83 -5.85 31.97
N SER A 29 11.96 -5.79 32.97
CA SER A 29 12.27 -5.57 34.40
C SER A 29 13.52 -6.27 34.94
N ASP A 30 13.72 -7.58 34.75
CA ASP A 30 14.75 -8.31 35.50
C ASP A 30 16.11 -8.20 34.84
N THR A 31 16.11 -8.24 33.50
CA THR A 31 17.33 -8.03 32.72
C THR A 31 17.73 -6.57 32.74
N ASP A 32 16.78 -5.66 32.57
CA ASP A 32 16.99 -4.23 32.67
C ASP A 32 17.46 -3.86 34.08
N ALA A 33 16.88 -4.42 35.15
CA ALA A 33 17.35 -4.20 36.51
C ALA A 33 18.79 -4.72 36.70
N ALA A 34 19.15 -5.86 36.10
CA ALA A 34 20.52 -6.37 36.16
C ALA A 34 21.50 -5.45 35.43
N LEU A 35 21.18 -5.02 34.21
CA LEU A 35 22.01 -4.10 33.42
C LEU A 35 22.11 -2.73 34.10
N LYS A 36 20.98 -2.23 34.62
CA LYS A 36 20.89 -1.00 35.42
C LYS A 36 21.76 -1.08 36.66
N GLY A 37 21.71 -2.19 37.39
CA GLY A 37 22.55 -2.42 38.55
C GLY A 37 24.05 -2.41 38.20
N MET A 38 24.44 -2.89 37.01
CA MET A 38 25.83 -2.82 36.55
C MET A 38 26.28 -1.37 36.30
N THR A 39 25.45 -0.57 35.61
CA THR A 39 25.74 0.84 35.33
C THR A 39 25.74 1.69 36.60
N GLU A 40 24.76 1.49 37.49
CA GLU A 40 24.63 2.22 38.75
C GLU A 40 25.77 1.90 39.72
N ALA A 41 26.20 0.64 39.83
CA ALA A 41 27.38 0.26 40.62
C ALA A 41 28.66 0.98 40.16
N CYS A 42 28.68 1.43 38.91
CA CYS A 42 29.78 2.19 38.31
C CYS A 42 29.57 3.71 38.35
N GLY A 43 28.42 4.20 38.85
CA GLY A 43 28.06 5.61 38.88
C GLY A 43 27.75 6.18 37.48
N LEU A 44 27.29 5.34 36.56
CA LEU A 44 26.90 5.73 35.20
C LEU A 44 25.37 5.80 35.10
N THR A 45 24.86 6.71 34.27
CA THR A 45 23.42 6.80 33.97
C THR A 45 22.96 5.63 33.09
N TYR A 46 21.68 5.31 33.16
CA TYR A 46 21.07 4.11 32.55
C TYR A 46 20.95 4.16 31.01
N ASP A 47 21.37 5.24 30.36
CA ASP A 47 21.27 5.37 28.89
C ASP A 47 22.31 4.57 28.10
N ASN A 48 23.08 3.70 28.76
CA ASN A 48 24.21 3.03 28.12
C ASN A 48 23.83 1.62 27.63
N ASP A 49 23.65 1.48 26.32
CA ASP A 49 23.51 0.22 25.60
C ASP A 49 24.80 -0.65 25.74
N ILE A 50 24.99 -1.32 26.87
CA ILE A 50 26.13 -2.24 27.10
C ILE A 50 25.96 -3.58 26.36
N VAL A 51 24.74 -3.88 25.94
CA VAL A 51 24.32 -5.03 25.13
C VAL A 51 23.60 -4.48 23.90
N THR A 52 23.76 -5.11 22.75
CA THR A 52 23.09 -4.65 21.52
C THR A 52 21.58 -4.92 21.60
N PRO A 53 20.71 -3.87 21.65
CA PRO A 53 19.28 -4.07 21.59
C PRO A 53 18.90 -4.52 20.17
N ILE A 54 18.02 -5.51 20.08
CA ILE A 54 17.52 -6.04 18.81
C ILE A 54 16.05 -5.68 18.66
N TYR A 55 15.69 -4.98 17.59
CA TYR A 55 14.29 -4.77 17.27
C TYR A 55 13.65 -6.03 16.65
N VAL A 56 12.62 -6.57 17.30
CA VAL A 56 11.89 -7.74 16.84
C VAL A 56 10.57 -7.31 16.21
N ARG A 57 10.58 -7.21 14.87
CA ARG A 57 9.43 -6.72 14.09
C ARG A 57 8.11 -7.46 14.35
N SER A 58 8.13 -8.76 14.64
CA SER A 58 6.89 -9.53 14.85
C SER A 58 6.18 -9.21 16.16
N SER A 59 6.90 -8.69 17.16
CA SER A 59 6.34 -8.35 18.48
C SER A 59 6.27 -6.85 18.72
N ASP A 60 6.78 -6.04 17.79
CA ASP A 60 6.95 -4.59 17.92
C ASP A 60 7.63 -4.20 19.25
N ARG A 61 8.69 -4.93 19.60
CA ARG A 61 9.42 -4.79 20.87
C ARG A 61 10.91 -4.97 20.64
N TYR A 62 11.69 -4.39 21.53
CA TYR A 62 13.11 -4.69 21.64
C TYR A 62 13.33 -5.97 22.46
N GLY A 63 14.36 -6.72 22.11
CA GLY A 63 14.87 -7.85 22.87
C GLY A 63 16.39 -7.84 22.90
N TYR A 64 16.98 -8.78 23.62
CA TYR A 64 18.43 -8.91 23.74
C TYR A 64 18.90 -10.24 23.17
N TYR A 65 20.12 -10.25 22.63
CA TYR A 65 20.80 -11.47 22.22
C TYR A 65 21.27 -12.22 23.46
N LEU A 66 20.69 -13.40 23.74
CA LEU A 66 21.01 -14.15 24.96
C LEU A 66 22.50 -14.45 25.13
N PRO A 67 23.22 -14.96 24.11
CA PRO A 67 24.64 -15.26 24.28
C PRO A 67 25.46 -14.04 24.67
N GLU A 68 25.26 -12.89 24.01
CA GLU A 68 25.96 -11.67 24.40
C GLU A 68 25.56 -11.18 25.79
N LEU A 69 24.28 -11.27 26.15
CA LEU A 69 23.81 -10.88 27.47
C LEU A 69 24.46 -11.71 28.58
N GLU A 70 24.56 -13.02 28.38
CA GLU A 70 25.23 -13.94 29.30
C GLU A 70 26.74 -13.67 29.38
N ASP A 71 27.40 -13.47 28.23
CA ASP A 71 28.81 -13.11 28.16
C ASP A 71 29.11 -11.82 28.92
N VAL A 72 28.29 -10.77 28.72
CA VAL A 72 28.44 -9.49 29.41
C VAL A 72 28.23 -9.64 30.91
N LYS A 73 27.20 -10.40 31.34
CA LYS A 73 26.95 -10.70 32.76
C LYS A 73 28.15 -11.42 33.40
N ASN A 74 28.70 -12.42 32.71
CA ASN A 74 29.81 -13.23 33.22
C ASN A 74 31.11 -12.42 33.28
N ALA A 75 31.44 -11.70 32.22
CA ALA A 75 32.61 -10.83 32.16
C ALA A 75 32.56 -9.75 33.26
N PHE A 76 31.42 -9.10 33.44
CA PHE A 76 31.26 -8.06 34.47
C PHE A 76 31.42 -8.61 35.89
N LYS A 77 30.88 -9.80 36.17
CA LYS A 77 31.03 -10.48 37.48
C LYS A 77 32.47 -10.86 37.79
N ALA A 78 33.26 -11.25 36.78
CA ALA A 78 34.65 -11.65 36.94
C ALA A 78 35.58 -10.48 37.30
N LEU A 79 35.21 -9.23 36.96
CA LEU A 79 35.99 -8.05 37.28
C LEU A 79 35.93 -7.72 38.78
N LYS A 80 37.09 -7.58 39.41
CA LYS A 80 37.20 -7.36 40.86
C LYS A 80 37.08 -5.89 41.24
N THR A 81 37.72 -5.00 40.50
CA THR A 81 37.82 -3.59 40.86
C THR A 81 36.74 -2.75 40.19
N LYS A 82 36.31 -1.68 40.87
CA LYS A 82 35.37 -0.69 40.30
C LYS A 82 35.95 -0.02 39.04
N LYS A 83 37.26 0.22 39.02
CA LYS A 83 37.97 0.82 37.88
C LYS A 83 37.87 -0.05 36.63
N ASP A 84 38.08 -1.36 36.77
CA ASP A 84 38.00 -2.30 35.64
C ASP A 84 36.56 -2.41 35.12
N LYS A 85 35.57 -2.44 36.02
CA LYS A 85 34.15 -2.45 35.65
C LYS A 85 33.74 -1.22 34.86
N ILE A 86 34.17 -0.02 35.28
CA ILE A 86 33.93 1.23 34.54
C ILE A 86 34.58 1.18 33.16
N LYS A 87 35.83 0.72 33.07
CA LYS A 87 36.55 0.59 31.79
C LYS A 87 35.81 -0.36 30.85
N TYR A 88 35.41 -1.53 31.35
CA TYR A 88 34.66 -2.53 30.60
C TYR A 88 33.33 -1.99 30.06
N ILE A 89 32.54 -1.30 30.90
CA ILE A 89 31.27 -0.70 30.47
C ILE A 89 31.51 0.31 29.33
N ARG A 90 32.54 1.15 29.43
CA ARG A 90 32.88 2.13 28.38
C ARG A 90 33.27 1.47 27.07
N GLU A 91 34.10 0.42 27.12
CA GLU A 91 34.50 -0.35 25.94
C GLU A 91 33.31 -1.06 25.30
N ARG A 92 32.43 -1.63 26.12
CA ARG A 92 31.18 -2.26 25.66
C ARG A 92 30.25 -1.27 24.98
N HIS A 93 30.04 -0.11 25.59
CA HIS A 93 29.25 0.97 25.00
C HIS A 93 29.82 1.39 23.64
N ALA A 94 31.14 1.62 23.55
CA ALA A 94 31.79 1.96 22.29
C ALA A 94 31.60 0.87 21.22
N LEU A 95 31.69 -0.41 21.60
CA LEU A 95 31.46 -1.52 20.67
C LEU A 95 30.01 -1.59 20.19
N VAL A 96 29.03 -1.46 21.10
CA VAL A 96 27.61 -1.52 20.75
C VAL A 96 27.24 -0.34 19.86
N SER A 97 27.68 0.86 20.20
CA SER A 97 27.52 2.06 19.36
C SER A 97 28.09 1.85 17.96
N HIS A 98 29.32 1.32 17.84
CA HIS A 98 29.91 1.00 16.54
C HIS A 98 29.12 -0.04 15.75
N ARG A 99 28.56 -1.07 16.42
CA ARG A 99 27.71 -2.07 15.75
C ARG A 99 26.40 -1.46 15.26
N GLN A 100 25.74 -0.65 16.06
CA GLN A 100 24.51 0.04 15.67
C GLN A 100 24.76 0.94 14.45
N ASP A 101 25.85 1.70 14.44
CA ASP A 101 26.20 2.54 13.29
C ASP A 101 26.47 1.72 12.03
N ASN A 102 27.10 0.56 12.17
CA ASN A 102 27.30 -0.35 11.04
C ASN A 102 26.02 -1.05 10.61
N ALA A 103 25.07 -1.33 11.51
CA ALA A 103 23.78 -1.95 11.20
C ALA A 103 22.78 -0.98 10.57
N ARG A 104 22.89 0.33 10.85
CA ARG A 104 22.10 1.39 10.21
C ARG A 104 22.33 1.46 8.70
N LYS A 105 23.57 1.26 8.24
CA LYS A 105 23.92 1.31 6.81
C LYS A 105 23.19 0.26 5.94
N PRO A 106 23.27 -1.05 6.22
CA PRO A 106 22.55 -2.07 5.46
C PRO A 106 21.05 -1.98 5.66
N SER A 107 20.57 -1.56 6.84
CA SER A 107 19.14 -1.31 7.05
C SER A 107 18.61 -0.18 6.16
N ALA A 108 19.34 0.93 6.05
CA ALA A 108 19.02 2.03 5.16
C ALA A 108 19.08 1.60 3.69
N TRP A 109 20.10 0.83 3.31
CA TRP A 109 20.21 0.27 1.96
C TRP A 109 19.06 -0.68 1.63
N GLU A 110 18.69 -1.59 2.52
CA GLU A 110 17.57 -2.51 2.33
C GLU A 110 16.24 -1.75 2.22
N TYR A 111 16.06 -0.70 3.03
CA TYR A 111 14.90 0.19 2.93
C TYR A 111 14.83 0.86 1.56
N LEU A 112 15.94 1.48 1.10
CA LEU A 112 16.01 2.11 -0.22
C LEU A 112 15.76 1.12 -1.34
N LEU A 113 16.32 -0.10 -1.26
CA LEU A 113 16.10 -1.15 -2.24
C LEU A 113 14.62 -1.53 -2.34
N LYS A 114 13.92 -1.65 -1.21
CA LYS A 114 12.47 -1.90 -1.18
C LYS A 114 11.67 -0.75 -1.77
N GLN A 115 12.02 0.50 -1.46
CA GLN A 115 11.36 1.67 -2.04
C GLN A 115 11.57 1.74 -3.56
N ASN A 116 12.79 1.45 -4.03
CA ASN A 116 13.09 1.39 -5.46
C ASN A 116 12.27 0.29 -6.15
N ALA A 117 12.19 -0.91 -5.57
CA ALA A 117 11.39 -1.99 -6.12
C ALA A 117 9.89 -1.63 -6.21
N ILE A 118 9.34 -0.97 -5.18
CA ILE A 118 7.95 -0.48 -5.20
C ILE A 118 7.76 0.58 -6.31
N ALA A 119 8.72 1.50 -6.46
CA ALA A 119 8.67 2.54 -7.47
C ALA A 119 8.77 1.97 -8.90
N GLU A 120 9.67 1.00 -9.12
CA GLU A 120 9.79 0.26 -10.38
C GLU A 120 8.51 -0.50 -10.73
N GLU A 121 7.92 -1.20 -9.76
CA GLU A 121 6.66 -1.89 -9.92
C GLU A 121 5.52 -0.91 -10.29
N ALA A 122 5.44 0.22 -9.58
CA ALA A 122 4.46 1.26 -9.86
C ALA A 122 4.63 1.89 -11.25
N ALA A 123 5.87 2.08 -11.71
CA ALA A 123 6.16 2.58 -13.05
C ALA A 123 5.67 1.60 -14.13
N VAL A 124 5.95 0.30 -13.98
CA VAL A 124 5.47 -0.73 -14.92
C VAL A 124 3.93 -0.80 -14.95
N VAL A 125 3.28 -0.66 -13.79
CA VAL A 125 1.82 -0.59 -13.71
C VAL A 125 1.28 0.67 -14.41
N ALA A 126 1.93 1.81 -14.25
CA ALA A 126 1.55 3.05 -14.92
C ALA A 126 1.68 2.94 -16.45
N GLU A 127 2.79 2.39 -16.95
CA GLU A 127 2.98 2.10 -18.38
C GLU A 127 1.91 1.15 -18.92
N ARG A 128 1.60 0.10 -18.17
CA ARG A 128 0.53 -0.84 -18.54
C ARG A 128 -0.82 -0.16 -18.63
N ARG A 129 -1.18 0.67 -17.65
CA ARG A 129 -2.44 1.44 -17.67
C ARG A 129 -2.51 2.33 -18.89
N ALA A 130 -1.44 3.09 -19.18
CA ALA A 130 -1.36 3.93 -20.38
C ALA A 130 -1.55 3.12 -21.67
N ALA A 131 -0.93 1.94 -21.77
CA ALA A 131 -1.09 1.05 -22.92
C ALA A 131 -2.53 0.53 -23.07
N ILE A 132 -3.22 0.22 -21.97
CA ILE A 132 -4.64 -0.18 -22.01
C ILE A 132 -5.51 0.98 -22.53
N TRP A 133 -5.29 2.20 -22.05
CA TRP A 133 -6.01 3.37 -22.54
C TRP A 133 -5.79 3.61 -24.04
N ALA A 134 -4.55 3.48 -24.51
CA ALA A 134 -4.23 3.58 -25.93
C ALA A 134 -4.95 2.49 -26.75
N LYS A 135 -4.86 1.22 -26.33
CA LYS A 135 -5.55 0.11 -27.01
C LYS A 135 -7.06 0.30 -27.08
N LEU A 136 -7.69 0.79 -26.01
CA LEU A 136 -9.12 1.09 -26.04
C LEU A 136 -9.47 2.19 -27.04
N ARG A 137 -8.64 3.25 -27.14
CA ARG A 137 -8.84 4.29 -28.17
C ARG A 137 -8.69 3.72 -29.57
N ASP A 138 -7.66 2.90 -29.81
CA ASP A 138 -7.43 2.24 -31.09
C ASP A 138 -8.59 1.32 -31.50
N GLU A 139 -9.24 0.68 -30.52
CA GLU A 139 -10.44 -0.15 -30.72
C GLU A 139 -11.75 0.65 -30.83
N GLY A 140 -11.69 1.98 -30.87
CA GLY A 140 -12.86 2.85 -31.10
C GLY A 140 -13.64 3.24 -29.84
N TRP A 141 -13.07 3.07 -28.64
CA TRP A 141 -13.69 3.48 -27.38
C TRP A 141 -13.38 4.93 -26.97
N GLY A 142 -12.75 5.72 -27.85
CA GLY A 142 -12.29 7.08 -27.54
C GLY A 142 -13.39 8.00 -26.98
N GLU A 143 -14.56 8.05 -27.62
CA GLU A 143 -15.67 8.89 -27.17
C GLU A 143 -16.22 8.47 -25.80
N ASP A 144 -16.30 7.16 -25.55
CA ASP A 144 -16.78 6.63 -24.28
C ASP A 144 -15.78 6.97 -23.16
N ILE A 145 -14.47 6.87 -23.43
CA ILE A 145 -13.40 7.29 -22.51
C ILE A 145 -13.50 8.78 -22.18
N ASP A 146 -13.72 9.63 -23.17
CA ASP A 146 -13.80 11.07 -22.95
C ASP A 146 -15.04 11.47 -22.13
N TRP A 147 -16.10 10.66 -22.18
CA TRP A 147 -17.31 10.83 -21.37
C TRP A 147 -17.17 10.32 -19.92
N MET A 148 -16.23 9.41 -19.64
CA MET A 148 -16.06 8.79 -18.32
C MET A 148 -15.84 9.83 -17.20
N SER A 149 -16.55 9.63 -16.08
CA SER A 149 -16.31 10.39 -14.84
C SER A 149 -14.94 10.07 -14.23
N SER A 150 -14.50 10.87 -13.26
CA SER A 150 -13.28 10.57 -12.48
C SER A 150 -13.38 9.22 -11.76
N ALA A 151 -14.55 8.86 -11.24
CA ALA A 151 -14.81 7.58 -10.59
C ALA A 151 -14.67 6.40 -11.57
N ASP A 152 -15.19 6.54 -12.79
CA ASP A 152 -15.06 5.51 -13.83
C ASP A 152 -13.58 5.30 -14.22
N ARG A 153 -12.83 6.40 -14.37
CA ARG A 153 -11.39 6.34 -14.71
C ARG A 153 -10.58 5.69 -13.59
N ALA A 154 -10.91 6.00 -12.34
CA ALA A 154 -10.31 5.36 -11.17
C ALA A 154 -10.66 3.88 -11.11
N TYR A 155 -11.91 3.50 -11.38
CA TYR A 155 -12.34 2.09 -11.43
C TYR A 155 -11.54 1.31 -12.47
N LEU A 156 -11.47 1.79 -13.73
CA LEU A 156 -10.70 1.13 -14.78
C LEU A 156 -9.22 0.99 -14.41
N SER A 157 -8.63 2.05 -13.84
CA SER A 157 -7.23 2.05 -13.42
C SER A 157 -6.94 1.05 -12.29
N ASN A 158 -7.95 0.77 -11.45
CA ASN A 158 -7.84 -0.14 -10.30
C ASN A 158 -8.28 -1.58 -10.62
N MET A 159 -8.73 -1.88 -11.84
CA MET A 159 -9.04 -3.25 -12.24
C MET A 159 -7.79 -4.13 -12.13
N LYS A 160 -7.97 -5.38 -11.66
CA LYS A 160 -6.85 -6.35 -11.49
C LYS A 160 -6.00 -6.51 -12.75
N VAL A 161 -6.62 -6.44 -13.92
CA VAL A 161 -5.93 -6.55 -15.22
C VAL A 161 -5.07 -5.33 -15.56
N ALA A 162 -5.41 -4.15 -15.04
CA ALA A 162 -4.67 -2.91 -15.22
C ALA A 162 -3.55 -2.74 -14.17
N CYS A 163 -3.75 -3.26 -12.95
CA CYS A 163 -2.77 -3.22 -11.86
C CYS A 163 -1.68 -4.30 -11.93
N ARG A 164 -1.62 -5.13 -12.97
CA ARG A 164 -0.63 -6.19 -13.07
C ARG A 164 0.77 -5.60 -13.38
N PRO A 165 1.82 -5.92 -12.61
CA PRO A 165 3.17 -5.38 -12.83
C PRO A 165 3.88 -6.11 -13.98
N SER A 166 3.37 -5.93 -15.19
CA SER A 166 3.93 -6.52 -16.41
C SER A 166 3.51 -5.71 -17.63
N LYS A 167 4.43 -5.55 -18.58
CA LYS A 167 4.13 -4.88 -19.85
C LYS A 167 2.92 -5.48 -20.56
N LEU A 168 2.08 -4.63 -21.15
CA LEU A 168 0.95 -5.09 -21.96
C LEU A 168 1.48 -5.61 -23.31
N THR A 169 1.46 -6.93 -23.47
CA THR A 169 1.71 -7.62 -24.75
C THR A 169 0.38 -7.95 -25.43
N GLU A 170 0.40 -8.20 -26.75
CA GLU A 170 -0.81 -8.56 -27.51
C GLU A 170 -1.53 -9.79 -26.92
N ARG A 171 -0.77 -10.81 -26.55
CA ARG A 171 -1.30 -12.00 -25.86
C ARG A 171 -1.90 -11.66 -24.50
N SER A 172 -1.27 -10.78 -23.72
CA SER A 172 -1.83 -10.37 -22.43
C SER A 172 -3.06 -9.47 -22.59
N TRP A 173 -3.11 -8.68 -23.68
CA TRP A 173 -4.23 -7.83 -24.01
C TRP A 173 -5.45 -8.67 -24.33
N SER A 174 -5.33 -9.66 -25.22
CA SER A 174 -6.46 -10.53 -25.59
C SER A 174 -7.10 -11.23 -24.39
N LEU A 175 -6.30 -11.62 -23.39
CA LEU A 175 -6.78 -12.22 -22.15
C LEU A 175 -7.48 -11.19 -21.21
N SER A 176 -6.99 -9.95 -21.16
CA SER A 176 -7.60 -8.90 -20.33
C SER A 176 -8.76 -8.18 -21.00
N ARG A 177 -8.85 -8.27 -22.33
CA ARG A 177 -9.73 -7.45 -23.17
C ARG A 177 -11.19 -7.58 -22.77
N ALA A 178 -11.67 -8.81 -22.58
CA ALA A 178 -13.07 -9.06 -22.22
C ALA A 178 -13.49 -8.26 -20.99
N ALA A 179 -12.76 -8.40 -19.88
CA ALA A 179 -13.07 -7.67 -18.64
C ALA A 179 -13.09 -6.15 -18.82
N VAL A 180 -12.14 -5.60 -19.59
CA VAL A 180 -12.05 -4.15 -19.82
C VAL A 180 -13.19 -3.68 -20.72
N VAL A 181 -13.51 -4.44 -21.78
CA VAL A 181 -14.56 -4.12 -22.73
C VAL A 181 -15.94 -4.21 -22.07
N ASP A 182 -16.20 -5.22 -21.24
CA ASP A 182 -17.46 -5.34 -20.50
C ASP A 182 -17.74 -4.06 -19.67
N PHE A 183 -16.72 -3.53 -19.00
CA PHE A 183 -16.85 -2.25 -18.29
C PHE A 183 -17.07 -1.06 -19.23
N MET A 184 -16.37 -1.03 -20.38
CA MET A 184 -16.58 0.04 -21.37
C MET A 184 -17.97 0.00 -22.01
N GLU A 185 -18.59 -1.17 -22.14
CA GLU A 185 -19.97 -1.31 -22.58
C GLU A 185 -20.95 -0.69 -21.58
N GLU A 186 -20.74 -0.88 -20.28
CA GLU A 186 -21.54 -0.21 -19.24
C GLU A 186 -21.41 1.32 -19.31
N VAL A 187 -20.18 1.83 -19.52
CA VAL A 187 -19.93 3.27 -19.74
C VAL A 187 -20.69 3.75 -20.98
N ARG A 188 -20.62 3.01 -22.10
CA ARG A 188 -21.32 3.36 -23.34
C ARG A 188 -22.83 3.39 -23.14
N VAL A 189 -23.41 2.41 -22.46
CA VAL A 189 -24.84 2.39 -22.15
C VAL A 189 -25.24 3.62 -21.32
N ARG A 190 -24.46 3.98 -20.29
CA ARG A 190 -24.71 5.19 -19.50
C ARG A 190 -24.61 6.47 -20.34
N ARG A 191 -23.65 6.56 -21.27
CA ARG A 191 -23.50 7.68 -22.21
C ARG A 191 -24.67 7.79 -23.19
N MET A 192 -25.12 6.66 -23.74
CA MET A 192 -26.15 6.64 -24.78
C MET A 192 -27.56 6.95 -24.25
N LYS A 193 -27.87 6.58 -23.00
CA LYS A 193 -29.17 6.85 -22.37
C LYS A 193 -29.63 8.32 -22.48
N PRO A 194 -28.87 9.33 -22.04
CA PRO A 194 -29.27 10.73 -22.15
C PRO A 194 -29.35 11.21 -23.61
N GLN A 195 -28.47 10.72 -24.50
CA GLN A 195 -28.51 11.07 -25.92
C GLN A 195 -29.80 10.56 -26.59
N GLN A 196 -30.18 9.31 -26.31
CA GLN A 196 -31.43 8.73 -26.80
C GLN A 196 -32.64 9.49 -26.25
N ALA A 197 -32.66 9.78 -24.95
CA ALA A 197 -33.72 10.56 -24.33
C ALA A 197 -33.88 11.94 -24.99
N ALA A 198 -32.78 12.64 -25.26
CA ALA A 198 -32.80 13.93 -25.95
C ALA A 198 -33.32 13.82 -27.39
N LEU A 199 -32.90 12.81 -28.15
CA LEU A 199 -33.39 12.57 -29.51
C LEU A 199 -34.90 12.28 -29.52
N PHE A 200 -35.38 11.44 -28.60
CA PHE A 200 -36.81 11.16 -28.47
C PHE A 200 -37.58 12.42 -28.08
N ALA A 201 -37.09 13.20 -27.11
CA ALA A 201 -37.72 14.45 -26.71
C ALA A 201 -37.84 15.45 -27.87
N THR A 202 -36.81 15.61 -28.69
CA THR A 202 -36.86 16.45 -29.89
C THR A 202 -37.90 15.96 -30.89
N ARG A 203 -37.93 14.65 -31.18
CA ARG A 203 -38.92 14.04 -32.08
C ARG A 203 -40.35 14.21 -31.57
N PHE A 204 -40.59 13.95 -30.29
CA PHE A 204 -41.90 14.13 -29.65
C PHE A 204 -42.35 15.59 -29.70
N ASN A 205 -41.46 16.55 -29.41
CA ASN A 205 -41.77 17.97 -29.50
C ASN A 205 -42.16 18.40 -30.91
N TRP A 206 -41.49 17.87 -31.93
CA TRP A 206 -41.84 18.14 -33.33
C TRP A 206 -43.23 17.58 -33.68
N LEU A 207 -43.54 16.34 -33.28
CA LEU A 207 -44.86 15.75 -33.47
C LEU A 207 -45.97 16.56 -32.77
N LEU A 208 -45.73 17.01 -31.54
CA LEU A 208 -46.67 17.85 -30.80
C LEU A 208 -46.93 19.18 -31.50
N ARG A 209 -45.91 19.79 -32.12
CA ARG A 209 -46.07 21.04 -32.90
C ARG A 209 -46.92 20.82 -34.15
N LEU A 210 -46.69 19.73 -34.89
CA LEU A 210 -47.51 19.39 -36.05
C LEU A 210 -48.95 19.09 -35.67
N PHE A 211 -49.16 18.32 -34.60
CA PHE A 211 -50.49 17.99 -34.14
C PHE A 211 -51.28 19.25 -33.75
N ARG A 212 -50.63 20.19 -33.06
CA ARG A 212 -51.22 21.50 -32.73
C ARG A 212 -51.58 22.30 -33.99
N SER A 213 -50.70 22.36 -34.99
CA SER A 213 -50.96 23.14 -36.21
C SER A 213 -52.11 22.57 -37.06
N ILE A 214 -52.23 21.24 -37.14
CA ILE A 214 -53.34 20.57 -37.82
C ILE A 214 -54.65 20.82 -37.06
N SER A 215 -54.63 20.71 -35.72
CA SER A 215 -55.80 20.96 -34.88
C SER A 215 -56.35 22.38 -35.05
N THR A 216 -55.47 23.39 -35.12
CA THR A 216 -55.87 24.79 -35.36
C THR A 216 -56.51 24.99 -36.74
N ARG A 217 -56.04 24.29 -37.78
CA ARG A 217 -56.57 24.44 -39.15
C ARG A 217 -57.91 23.75 -39.36
N SER A 218 -58.18 22.68 -38.62
CA SER A 218 -59.33 21.81 -38.87
C SER A 218 -60.65 22.35 -38.28
N GLY A 219 -60.62 23.46 -37.53
CA GLY A 219 -61.81 24.03 -36.87
C GLY A 219 -62.48 23.11 -35.86
N LEU A 220 -61.89 21.94 -35.58
CA LEU A 220 -62.37 20.97 -34.61
C LEU A 220 -62.12 21.55 -33.22
N THR A 221 -63.17 22.08 -32.61
CA THR A 221 -63.24 22.43 -31.19
C THR A 221 -62.74 21.23 -30.40
N THR A 222 -61.58 21.40 -29.77
CA THR A 222 -60.81 20.35 -29.11
C THR A 222 -61.69 19.57 -28.11
N CYS A 223 -61.94 18.29 -28.41
CA CYS A 223 -62.37 17.35 -27.39
C CYS A 223 -61.23 17.24 -26.37
N LYS A 224 -61.50 17.61 -25.13
CA LYS A 224 -60.53 17.77 -24.04
C LYS A 224 -60.02 16.38 -23.59
N VAL A 225 -59.15 15.75 -24.37
CA VAL A 225 -58.49 14.51 -23.95
C VAL A 225 -57.37 14.89 -22.99
N MET A 226 -57.68 14.85 -21.69
CA MET A 226 -56.70 14.94 -20.60
C MET A 226 -55.78 13.72 -20.65
N TYR A 227 -54.68 13.82 -21.38
CA TYR A 227 -53.53 12.95 -21.13
C TYR A 227 -52.75 13.51 -19.95
N SER A 228 -53.09 13.05 -18.74
CA SER A 228 -52.19 13.15 -17.59
C SER A 228 -50.92 12.38 -17.91
N CYS A 229 -49.87 13.09 -18.29
CA CYS A 229 -48.54 12.53 -18.45
C CYS A 229 -48.01 12.21 -17.03
N PRO A 230 -47.74 10.93 -16.68
CA PRO A 230 -47.11 10.63 -15.41
C PRO A 230 -45.71 11.23 -15.47
N SER A 231 -45.41 12.13 -14.55
CA SER A 231 -44.06 12.65 -14.32
C SER A 231 -43.11 11.48 -14.14
N LEU A 232 -42.26 11.24 -15.14
CA LEU A 232 -41.06 10.42 -15.01
C LEU A 232 -40.08 11.21 -14.12
N THR A 233 -40.29 11.13 -12.81
CA THR A 233 -39.26 11.38 -11.81
C THR A 233 -38.23 10.26 -11.91
N VAL A 234 -37.02 10.62 -12.31
CA VAL A 234 -35.79 9.83 -12.13
C VAL A 234 -34.95 10.54 -11.10
#